data_AF-A0A959XN48-F1
#
_entry.id   AF-A0A959XN48-F1
#
_cell.length_a   1.000
_cell.length_b   1.000
_cell.length_c   1.000
_cell.angle_alpha   90.00
_cell.angle_beta   90.00
_cell.angle_gamma   90.00
#
_symmetry.space_group_name_H-M   'P 1'
#
loop_
_entity.id
_entity.type
_entity.pdbx_description
1 polymer ?
#
loop_
_entity_poly.entity_id
_entity_poly.type
_entity_poly.pdbx_seq_one_letter_code
_entity_poly.pdbx_strand_id
1 'polypeptide(L)'
;LTPFHQRWMFWILVSVLCVVVVAGTYCAIWFLRDALRMIRKRPRTAMGAALLSGLLCVALAGLLSVLLMNEAPYYFGLGDVHPALGWLPLIIIAMTAGVFIIARRSSRPRWHMAVMALFIVPVLGLLAYWQMLLP
;
A
#
# COMPACT_ATOMS: atom_id res chain seq x y z
N LEU A 1 2.31 9.84 -21.83
CA LEU A 1 2.63 10.96 -20.91
C LEU A 1 3.16 10.35 -19.62
N THR A 2 4.49 10.36 -19.41
CA THR A 2 5.11 9.82 -18.20
C THR A 2 5.22 10.90 -17.13
N PRO A 3 5.19 10.59 -15.83
CA PRO A 3 5.25 11.59 -14.77
C PRO A 3 6.54 12.42 -14.80
N PHE A 4 7.61 11.91 -15.40
CA PHE A 4 8.87 12.66 -15.60
C PHE A 4 8.73 13.79 -16.62
N HIS A 5 7.79 13.69 -17.57
CA HIS A 5 7.48 14.78 -18.51
C HIS A 5 6.65 15.90 -17.85
N GLN A 6 5.88 15.58 -16.81
CA GLN A 6 5.03 16.54 -16.12
C GLN A 6 5.39 16.63 -14.63
N ARG A 7 6.21 17.64 -14.30
CA ARG A 7 6.77 17.87 -12.94
C ARG A 7 5.73 17.78 -11.81
N TRP A 8 4.48 18.17 -12.04
CA TRP A 8 3.43 18.11 -11.03
C TRP A 8 3.03 16.66 -10.66
N MET A 9 3.00 15.73 -11.62
CA MET A 9 2.72 14.31 -11.33
C MET A 9 3.84 13.66 -10.52
N PHE A 10 5.10 14.03 -10.79
CA PHE A 10 6.24 13.58 -10.00
C PHE A 10 6.13 14.01 -8.53
N TRP A 11 5.83 15.29 -8.28
CA TRP A 11 5.65 15.78 -6.92
C TRP A 11 4.45 15.14 -6.19
N ILE A 12 3.38 14.81 -6.92
CA ILE A 12 2.26 14.01 -6.36
C ILE A 12 2.75 12.63 -5.93
N LEU A 13 3.47 11.91 -6.79
CA LEU A 13 4.05 10.60 -6.45
C LEU A 13 4.97 10.66 -5.23
N VAL A 14 5.86 11.65 -5.17
CA VAL A 14 6.76 11.88 -4.03
C VAL A 14 5.96 12.15 -2.75
N SER A 15 4.93 13.00 -2.84
CA SER A 15 4.06 13.32 -1.70
C SER A 15 3.33 12.08 -1.20
N VAL A 16 2.79 11.27 -2.11
CA VAL A 16 2.13 10.00 -1.79
C VAL A 16 3.12 9.01 -1.17
N LEU A 17 4.36 8.91 -1.69
CA LEU A 17 5.40 8.07 -1.09
C LEU A 17 5.73 8.51 0.34
N CYS A 18 5.98 9.80 0.58
CA CYS A 18 6.25 10.32 1.92
C CYS A 18 5.12 9.97 2.90
N VAL A 19 3.88 10.14 2.47
CA VAL A 19 2.71 9.81 3.28
C VAL A 19 2.60 8.31 3.54
N VAL A 20 2.86 7.46 2.54
CA VAL A 20 2.90 5.99 2.70
C VAL A 20 3.99 5.57 3.67
N VAL A 21 5.16 6.21 3.66
CA VAL A 21 6.25 5.94 4.62
C VAL A 21 5.83 6.34 6.03
N VAL A 22 5.22 7.52 6.21
CA VAL A 22 4.72 7.96 7.53
C VAL A 22 3.59 7.05 8.03
N ALA A 23 2.65 6.68 7.17
CA ALA A 23 1.57 5.74 7.51
C ALA A 23 2.13 4.34 7.81
N GLY A 24 3.10 3.88 7.04
CA GLY A 24 3.78 2.60 7.22
C GLY A 24 4.54 2.53 8.54
N THR A 25 5.29 3.58 8.88
CA THR A 25 5.98 3.69 10.18
C THR A 25 4.98 3.78 11.34
N TYR A 26 3.88 4.54 11.19
CA TYR A 26 2.81 4.58 12.20
C TYR A 26 2.17 3.20 12.43
N CYS A 27 1.83 2.48 11.35
CA CYS A 27 1.32 1.11 11.41
C CYS A 27 2.34 0.14 12.03
N ALA A 28 3.62 0.27 11.70
CA ALA A 28 4.70 -0.55 12.27
C ALA A 28 4.86 -0.32 13.79
N ILE A 29 4.78 0.93 14.25
CA ILE A 29 4.82 1.26 15.68
C ILE A 29 3.59 0.69 16.41
N TRP A 30 2.41 0.80 15.79
CA TRP A 30 1.18 0.23 16.33
C TRP A 30 1.24 -1.30 16.39
N PHE A 31 1.78 -1.94 15.34
CA PHE A 31 2.04 -3.38 15.27
C PHE A 31 3.00 -3.82 16.37
N LEU A 32 4.12 -3.10 16.56
CA LEU A 32 5.09 -3.39 17.61
C LEU A 32 4.47 -3.26 18.99
N ARG A 33 3.64 -2.23 19.23
CA ARG A 33 2.88 -2.08 20.47
C ARG A 33 1.91 -3.24 20.71
N ASP A 34 1.14 -3.65 19.69
CA ASP A 34 0.19 -4.75 19.83
C ASP A 34 0.91 -6.11 19.96
N ALA A 35 2.02 -6.33 19.25
CA ALA A 35 2.88 -7.50 19.39
C ALA A 35 3.47 -7.61 20.81
N LEU A 36 3.99 -6.51 21.36
CA LEU A 36 4.49 -6.44 22.73
C LEU A 36 3.37 -6.68 23.77
N ARG A 37 2.17 -6.15 23.51
CA ARG A 37 0.98 -6.43 24.35
C ARG A 37 0.51 -7.87 24.23
N MET A 38 0.61 -8.50 23.06
CA MET A 38 0.28 -9.91 22.83
C MET A 38 1.23 -10.86 23.53
N ILE A 39 2.54 -10.59 23.50
CA ILE A 39 3.53 -11.33 24.29
C ILE A 39 3.15 -11.30 25.78
N ARG A 40 2.59 -10.17 26.24
CA ARG A 40 2.09 -10.01 27.62
C ARG A 40 0.70 -10.61 27.91
N LYS A 41 -0.19 -10.80 26.92
CA LYS A 41 -1.62 -11.14 27.17
C LYS A 41 -2.25 -12.26 26.34
N ARG A 42 -1.52 -12.98 25.46
CA ARG A 42 -2.01 -14.11 24.64
C ARG A 42 -3.47 -14.02 24.12
N PRO A 43 -3.79 -13.15 23.14
CA PRO A 43 -4.95 -13.35 22.27
C PRO A 43 -4.50 -13.59 20.82
N ARG A 44 -4.73 -14.80 20.31
CA ARG A 44 -4.32 -15.30 18.98
C ARG A 44 -5.04 -14.64 17.76
N THR A 45 -6.06 -13.81 17.96
CA THR A 45 -6.99 -13.42 16.89
C THR A 45 -6.76 -12.04 16.27
N ALA A 46 -5.99 -11.14 16.89
CA ALA A 46 -5.77 -9.78 16.35
C ALA A 46 -4.49 -9.62 15.50
N MET A 47 -3.68 -10.69 15.38
CA MET A 47 -2.34 -10.62 14.78
C MET A 47 -2.38 -10.58 13.25
N GLY A 48 -3.38 -11.23 12.65
CA GLY A 48 -3.54 -11.30 11.19
C GLY A 48 -3.81 -9.94 10.55
N ALA A 49 -4.71 -9.13 11.12
CA ALA A 49 -5.07 -7.82 10.58
C ALA A 49 -3.86 -6.86 10.56
N ALA A 50 -3.10 -6.87 11.64
CA ALA A 50 -1.96 -6.00 11.82
C ALA A 50 -0.82 -6.40 10.86
N LEU A 51 -0.57 -7.70 10.70
CA LEU A 51 0.44 -8.24 9.79
C LEU A 51 0.09 -7.98 8.32
N LEU A 52 -1.19 -8.13 7.94
CA LEU A 52 -1.68 -7.81 6.60
C LEU A 52 -1.53 -6.31 6.27
N SER A 53 -1.84 -5.44 7.23
CA SER A 53 -1.68 -3.99 7.06
C SER A 53 -0.21 -3.57 6.91
N GLY A 54 0.71 -4.21 7.65
CA GLY A 54 2.14 -3.96 7.53
C GLY A 54 2.68 -4.38 6.17
N LEU A 55 2.34 -5.60 5.71
CA LEU A 55 2.69 -6.08 4.38
C LEU A 55 2.16 -5.17 3.27
N LEU A 56 0.93 -4.65 3.42
CA LEU A 56 0.32 -3.74 2.45
C LEU A 56 1.12 -2.43 2.33
N CYS A 57 1.55 -1.84 3.45
CA CYS A 57 2.38 -0.64 3.45
C CYS A 57 3.75 -0.89 2.79
N VAL A 58 4.37 -2.04 3.08
CA VAL A 58 5.66 -2.42 2.46
C VAL A 58 5.50 -2.60 0.94
N ALA A 59 4.44 -3.28 0.50
CA ALA A 59 4.15 -3.46 -0.92
C ALA A 59 3.92 -2.12 -1.64
N LEU A 60 3.14 -1.21 -1.03
CA LEU A 60 2.91 0.13 -1.57
C LEU A 60 4.20 0.96 -1.65
N ALA A 61 5.01 0.97 -0.58
CA ALA A 61 6.27 1.69 -0.55
C ALA A 61 7.25 1.15 -1.60
N GLY A 62 7.35 -0.16 -1.74
CA GLY A 62 8.15 -0.82 -2.77
C GLY A 62 7.69 -0.43 -4.17
N LEU A 63 6.39 -0.51 -4.45
CA LEU A 63 5.82 -0.14 -5.75
C LEU A 63 6.10 1.32 -6.10
N LEU A 64 5.83 2.25 -5.17
CA LEU A 64 6.07 3.67 -5.36
C LEU A 64 7.56 3.99 -5.54
N SER A 65 8.45 3.28 -4.84
CA SER A 65 9.90 3.44 -5.02
C SER A 65 10.33 3.00 -6.41
N VAL A 66 9.82 1.86 -6.91
CA VAL A 66 10.09 1.40 -8.28
C VAL A 66 9.57 2.41 -9.31
N LEU A 67 8.36 2.94 -9.11
CA LEU A 67 7.77 3.97 -9.96
C LEU A 67 8.54 5.29 -9.93
N LEU A 68 9.22 5.63 -8.84
CA LEU A 68 10.02 6.84 -8.73
C LEU A 68 11.46 6.66 -9.24
N MET A 69 12.02 5.47 -9.13
CA MET A 69 13.41 5.17 -9.55
C MET A 69 13.53 4.74 -11.01
N ASN A 70 12.48 4.12 -11.57
CA ASN A 70 12.52 3.63 -12.95
C ASN A 70 11.48 4.32 -13.82
N GLU A 71 11.92 4.76 -14.99
CA GLU A 71 11.03 5.26 -16.04
C GLU A 71 10.43 4.12 -16.89
N ALA A 72 11.11 2.97 -16.95
CA ALA A 72 10.71 1.80 -17.75
C ALA A 72 9.25 1.34 -17.54
N PRO A 73 8.69 1.29 -16.30
CA PRO A 73 7.30 0.91 -16.09
C PRO A 73 6.32 1.78 -16.91
N TYR A 74 6.61 3.06 -17.08
CA TYR A 74 5.70 3.99 -17.75
C TYR A 74 5.67 3.85 -19.28
N TYR A 75 6.66 3.17 -19.85
CA TYR A 75 6.76 2.95 -21.28
C TYR A 75 6.40 1.50 -21.65
N PHE A 76 6.78 0.54 -20.81
CA PHE A 76 6.69 -0.90 -21.09
C PHE A 76 5.74 -1.63 -20.13
N GLY A 77 5.22 -0.97 -19.11
CA GLY A 77 4.40 -1.60 -18.07
C GLY A 77 5.23 -2.25 -16.96
N LEU A 78 4.56 -2.59 -15.86
CA LEU A 78 5.19 -3.14 -14.65
C LEU A 78 5.78 -4.55 -14.89
N GLY A 79 5.10 -5.37 -15.71
CA GLY A 79 5.49 -6.74 -15.99
C GLY A 79 6.82 -6.86 -16.74
N ASP A 80 7.12 -5.90 -17.62
CA ASP A 80 8.34 -5.88 -18.44
C ASP A 80 9.60 -5.52 -17.63
N VAL A 81 9.44 -4.83 -16.49
CA VAL A 81 10.55 -4.59 -15.55
C VAL A 81 10.84 -5.84 -14.71
N HIS A 82 9.79 -6.46 -14.19
CA HIS A 82 9.87 -7.76 -13.53
C HIS A 82 8.48 -8.41 -13.52
N PRO A 83 8.33 -9.70 -13.87
CA PRO A 83 7.02 -10.33 -13.98
C PRO A 83 6.23 -10.29 -12.66
N ALA A 84 6.91 -10.34 -11.50
CA ALA A 84 6.26 -10.18 -10.20
C ALA A 84 5.65 -8.79 -9.95
N LEU A 85 6.18 -7.72 -10.57
CA LEU A 85 5.67 -6.36 -10.43
C LEU A 85 4.32 -6.18 -11.16
N GLY A 86 4.10 -6.91 -12.26
CA GLY A 86 2.81 -6.90 -12.97
C GLY A 86 1.63 -7.38 -12.12
N TRP A 87 1.88 -8.33 -11.21
CA TRP A 87 0.86 -8.86 -10.29
C TRP A 87 0.70 -8.03 -9.01
N LEU A 88 1.65 -7.14 -8.71
CA LEU A 88 1.73 -6.41 -7.47
C LEU A 88 0.50 -5.50 -7.21
N PRO A 89 -0.06 -4.79 -8.22
CA PRO A 89 -1.32 -4.06 -8.09
C PRO A 89 -2.48 -4.94 -7.64
N LEU A 90 -2.63 -6.13 -8.22
CA LEU A 90 -3.68 -7.08 -7.86
C LEU A 90 -3.50 -7.61 -6.43
N ILE A 91 -2.27 -7.88 -6.01
CA ILE A 91 -1.95 -8.28 -4.64
C ILE A 91 -2.34 -7.16 -3.66
N ILE A 92 -2.01 -5.90 -3.97
CA ILE A 92 -2.39 -4.73 -3.16
C ILE A 92 -3.91 -4.63 -3.05
N ILE A 93 -4.66 -4.81 -4.14
CA ILE A 93 -6.13 -4.80 -4.13
C ILE A 93 -6.67 -5.92 -3.24
N ALA A 94 -6.18 -7.15 -3.41
CA ALA A 94 -6.62 -8.31 -2.64
C ALA A 94 -6.34 -8.13 -1.14
N MET A 95 -5.16 -7.63 -0.78
CA MET A 95 -4.79 -7.32 0.60
C MET A 95 -5.65 -6.20 1.18
N THR A 96 -5.93 -5.15 0.41
CA THR A 96 -6.83 -4.07 0.82
C THR A 96 -8.23 -4.59 1.10
N ALA A 97 -8.77 -5.45 0.21
CA ALA A 97 -10.06 -6.11 0.42
C ALA A 97 -10.05 -7.00 1.68
N GLY A 98 -8.96 -7.73 1.92
CA GLY A 98 -8.76 -8.54 3.12
C GLY A 98 -8.79 -7.70 4.41
N VAL A 99 -8.06 -6.58 4.45
CA VAL A 99 -8.09 -5.62 5.58
C VAL A 99 -9.51 -5.08 5.76
N PHE A 100 -10.20 -4.73 4.68
CA PHE A 100 -11.55 -4.19 4.72
C PHE A 100 -12.58 -5.20 5.26
N ILE A 101 -12.50 -6.47 4.85
CA ILE A 101 -13.36 -7.55 5.34
C ILE A 101 -13.13 -7.80 6.83
N ILE A 102 -11.85 -7.89 7.25
CA ILE A 102 -11.50 -8.13 8.65
C ILE A 102 -11.97 -6.96 9.52
N ALA A 103 -11.76 -5.73 9.06
CA ALA A 103 -12.12 -4.56 9.83
C ALA A 103 -13.65 -4.28 9.80
N ARG A 104 -14.41 -4.73 8.79
CA ARG A 104 -15.88 -4.74 8.82
C ARG A 104 -16.43 -5.67 9.90
N ARG A 105 -15.74 -6.77 10.20
CA ARG A 105 -16.08 -7.71 11.27
C ARG A 105 -15.63 -7.26 12.66
N SER A 106 -14.83 -6.18 12.75
CA SER A 106 -14.33 -5.65 14.01
C SER A 106 -15.22 -4.53 14.54
N SER A 107 -15.48 -4.54 15.85
CA SER A 107 -16.17 -3.46 16.57
C SER A 107 -15.26 -2.26 16.90
N ARG A 108 -14.00 -2.26 16.44
CA ARG A 108 -13.04 -1.17 16.65
C ARG A 108 -13.31 0.05 15.75
N PRO A 109 -12.85 1.25 16.15
CA PRO A 109 -13.09 2.48 15.40
C PRO A 109 -12.54 2.41 13.97
N ARG A 110 -13.43 2.73 13.02
CA ARG A 110 -13.25 2.61 11.56
C ARG A 110 -12.34 3.69 10.96
N TRP A 111 -11.84 4.65 11.75
CA TRP A 111 -10.99 5.74 11.25
C TRP A 111 -9.73 5.22 10.55
N HIS A 112 -9.14 4.13 11.05
CA HIS A 112 -7.99 3.48 10.44
C HIS A 112 -8.28 3.01 9.00
N MET A 113 -9.52 2.61 8.70
CA MET A 113 -9.94 2.23 7.35
C MET A 113 -10.08 3.44 6.44
N ALA A 114 -10.63 4.55 6.94
CA ALA A 114 -10.75 5.78 6.17
C ALA A 114 -9.37 6.30 5.77
N VAL A 115 -8.40 6.19 6.68
CA VAL A 115 -7.01 6.61 6.42
C VAL A 115 -6.30 5.66 5.45
N MET A 116 -6.47 4.35 5.58
CA MET A 116 -5.98 3.40 4.56
C MET A 116 -6.59 3.65 3.17
N ALA A 117 -7.91 3.87 3.10
CA ALA A 117 -8.61 4.14 1.85
C ALA A 117 -8.14 5.44 1.20
N LEU A 118 -7.89 6.49 2.00
CA LEU A 118 -7.35 7.77 1.52
C LEU A 118 -6.02 7.61 0.79
N PHE A 119 -5.21 6.60 1.12
CA PHE A 119 -3.91 6.37 0.49
C PHE A 119 -3.96 5.39 -0.67
N ILE A 120 -4.75 4.33 -0.54
CA ILE A 120 -4.81 3.28 -1.56
C ILE A 120 -5.59 3.75 -2.78
N VAL A 121 -6.66 4.51 -2.60
CA VAL A 121 -7.51 4.99 -3.71
C VAL A 121 -6.73 5.86 -4.70
N PRO A 122 -5.93 6.87 -4.27
CA PRO A 122 -5.10 7.62 -5.21
C PRO A 122 -4.06 6.77 -5.94
N VAL A 123 -3.42 5.83 -5.25
CA VAL A 123 -2.42 4.94 -5.86
C VAL A 123 -3.07 4.04 -6.91
N LEU A 124 -4.22 3.44 -6.61
CA LEU A 124 -4.98 2.64 -7.57
C LEU A 124 -5.47 3.48 -8.74
N GLY A 125 -5.91 4.72 -8.50
CA GLY A 125 -6.31 5.66 -9.55
C GLY A 125 -5.16 6.03 -10.48
N LEU A 126 -3.95 6.23 -9.94
CA LEU A 126 -2.75 6.48 -10.74
C LEU A 126 -2.33 5.26 -11.57
N LEU A 127 -2.37 4.06 -10.97
CA LEU A 127 -2.11 2.82 -11.70
C LEU A 127 -3.16 2.57 -12.80
N ALA A 128 -4.43 2.88 -12.55
CA ALA A 128 -5.49 2.82 -13.54
C ALA A 128 -5.25 3.80 -14.69
N TYR A 129 -4.89 5.04 -14.36
CA TYR A 129 -4.59 6.08 -15.34
C TYR A 129 -3.43 5.69 -16.27
N TRP A 130 -2.42 4.99 -15.74
CA TRP A 130 -1.30 4.47 -16.52
C TRP A 130 -1.51 3.08 -17.12
N GLN A 131 -2.73 2.52 -17.05
CA GLN A 131 -3.04 1.17 -17.56
C GLN A 131 -2.16 0.07 -16.94
N MET A 132 -1.67 0.28 -15.72
CA MET A 132 -0.78 -0.62 -14.98
C MET A 132 -1.52 -1.51 -13.99
N LEU A 133 -2.86 -1.48 -13.97
CA LEU A 133 -3.67 -2.23 -13.01
C LEU A 133 -3.68 -3.74 -13.29
N LEU A 134 -3.52 -4.11 -14.55
CA LEU A 134 -3.56 -5.48 -15.04
C LEU A 134 -2.16 -5.84 -15.58
N PRO A 135 -1.73 -7.09 -15.40
CA PRO A 135 -0.48 -7.59 -15.94
C PRO A 135 -0.51 -7.67 -17.47
#